data_AF-A0A0D2MZF8-F1
#
_entry.id   AF-A0A0D2MZF8-F1
#
_cell.length_a   1.000
_cell.length_b   1.000
_cell.length_c   1.000
_cell.angle_alpha   90.00
_cell.angle_beta   90.00
_cell.angle_gamma   90.00
#
_symmetry.space_group_name_H-M   'P 1'
#
loop_
_entity.id
_entity.type
_entity.pdbx_description
1 polymer ?
#
loop_
_entity_poly.entity_id
_entity_poly.type
_entity_poly.pdbx_seq_one_letter_code
_entity_poly.pdbx_strand_id
1 'polypeptide(L)'
;MARWDKDELSAKSLLTQKIPDLTLMRIHAKTSVRERWEAIVKEYTEKGAYAQTDLRARFLETKCPEKSNVREFLDNLRVKREELASVGVDIDEKDYRSTILSSLP
;
A
#
# COMPACT_ATOMS: atom_id res chain seq x y z
N MET A 1 15.03 24.08 -30.24
CA MET A 1 14.76 22.85 -29.45
C MET A 1 13.78 21.99 -30.21
N ALA A 2 14.02 20.69 -30.27
CA ALA A 2 13.05 19.76 -30.83
C ALA A 2 11.81 19.69 -29.91
N ARG A 3 10.67 19.29 -30.47
CA ARG A 3 9.42 19.09 -29.70
C ARG A 3 9.64 18.14 -28.52
N TRP A 4 10.39 17.06 -28.75
CA TRP A 4 10.78 16.10 -27.73
C TRP A 4 11.47 16.73 -26.52
N ASP A 5 12.49 17.58 -26.74
CA ASP A 5 13.25 18.21 -25.65
C ASP A 5 12.35 19.11 -24.79
N LYS A 6 11.41 19.81 -25.43
CA LYS A 6 10.44 20.68 -24.74
C LYS A 6 9.47 19.84 -23.89
N ASP A 7 8.94 18.76 -24.46
CA ASP A 7 8.02 17.86 -23.77
C ASP A 7 8.72 17.16 -22.59
N GLU A 8 9.99 16.77 -22.77
CA GLU A 8 10.79 16.15 -21.72
C GLU A 8 11.07 17.11 -20.56
N LEU A 9 11.46 18.36 -20.81
CA LEU A 9 11.65 19.36 -19.75
C LEU A 9 10.35 19.68 -19.02
N SER A 10 9.24 19.79 -19.76
CA SER A 10 7.92 20.06 -19.19
C SER A 10 7.49 18.94 -18.25
N ALA A 11 7.66 17.68 -18.66
CA ALA A 11 7.36 16.53 -17.83
C ALA A 11 8.28 16.43 -16.59
N LYS A 12 9.58 16.75 -16.69
CA LYS A 12 10.47 16.83 -15.51
C LYS A 12 9.96 17.86 -14.50
N SER A 13 9.57 19.05 -14.99
CA SER A 13 9.07 20.13 -14.14
C SER A 13 7.78 19.73 -13.42
N LEU A 14 6.82 19.13 -14.14
CA LEU A 14 5.56 18.66 -13.56
C LEU A 14 5.78 17.58 -12.49
N LEU A 15 6.68 16.62 -12.74
CA LEU A 15 7.03 15.61 -11.75
C LEU A 15 7.60 16.25 -10.48
N THR A 16 8.54 17.20 -10.62
CA THR A 16 9.13 17.89 -9.47
C THR A 16 8.10 18.65 -8.63
N GLN A 17 7.05 19.21 -9.24
CA GLN A 17 6.00 19.95 -8.52
C GLN A 17 5.01 19.06 -7.76
N LYS A 18 4.87 17.79 -8.15
CA LYS A 18 3.79 16.91 -7.64
C LYS A 18 4.28 15.86 -6.64
N ILE A 19 5.58 15.77 -6.43
CA ILE A 19 6.20 14.67 -5.68
C ILE A 19 6.82 15.22 -4.39
N PRO A 20 6.74 14.50 -3.26
CA PRO A 20 7.41 14.89 -2.02
C PRO A 20 8.93 15.00 -2.17
N ASP A 21 9.55 15.94 -1.45
CA ASP A 21 11.00 16.21 -1.50
C ASP A 21 11.86 14.97 -1.28
N LEU A 22 11.43 14.06 -0.41
CA LEU A 22 12.16 12.81 -0.13
C LEU A 22 12.27 11.90 -1.36
N THR A 23 11.20 11.80 -2.15
CA THR A 23 11.20 11.06 -3.42
C THR A 23 11.92 11.86 -4.49
N LEU A 24 11.81 13.18 -4.48
CA LEU A 24 12.55 14.06 -5.39
C LEU A 24 14.06 13.84 -5.29
N MET A 25 14.61 13.77 -4.07
CA MET A 25 16.04 13.53 -3.81
C MET A 25 16.53 12.23 -4.47
N ARG A 26 15.68 11.19 -4.51
CA ARG A 26 16.01 9.87 -5.09
C ARG A 26 16.00 9.87 -6.61
N ILE A 27 15.10 10.65 -7.22
CA ILE A 27 14.94 10.68 -8.68
C ILE A 27 15.76 11.79 -9.35
N HIS A 28 16.31 12.76 -8.59
CA HIS A 28 17.03 13.89 -9.16
C HIS A 28 18.25 13.45 -9.98
N ALA A 29 18.91 12.35 -9.57
CA ALA A 29 20.08 11.78 -10.23
C ALA A 29 19.75 11.03 -11.54
N LYS A 30 18.46 10.90 -11.92
CA LYS A 30 18.04 10.24 -13.15
C LYS A 30 17.95 11.24 -14.30
N THR A 31 18.46 10.82 -15.45
CA THR A 31 18.70 11.67 -16.63
C THR A 31 17.41 11.94 -17.39
N SER A 32 16.58 10.93 -17.62
CA SER A 32 15.35 11.03 -18.40
C SER A 32 14.08 11.09 -17.54
N VAL A 33 12.99 11.66 -18.07
CA VAL A 33 11.65 11.60 -17.43
C VAL A 33 11.22 10.16 -17.21
N ARG A 34 11.50 9.29 -18.18
CA ARG A 34 11.14 7.88 -18.12
C ARG A 34 11.76 7.21 -16.91
N GLU A 35 13.08 7.35 -16.72
CA GLU A 35 13.78 6.76 -15.57
C GLU A 35 13.28 7.33 -14.24
N ARG A 36 12.93 8.62 -14.20
CA ARG A 36 12.32 9.25 -13.02
C ARG A 36 10.96 8.61 -12.73
N TRP A 37 10.11 8.46 -13.74
CA TRP A 37 8.79 7.84 -13.61
C TRP A 37 8.88 6.38 -13.16
N GLU A 38 9.75 5.58 -13.78
CA GLU A 38 9.99 4.18 -13.40
C GLU A 38 10.45 4.06 -11.94
N ALA A 39 11.33 4.95 -11.48
CA ALA A 39 11.78 4.98 -10.08
C ALA A 39 10.65 5.33 -9.10
N ILE A 40 9.79 6.28 -9.45
CA ILE A 40 8.61 6.66 -8.64
C ILE A 40 7.66 5.47 -8.55
N VAL A 41 7.29 4.89 -9.69
CA VAL A 41 6.38 3.74 -9.73
C VAL A 41 6.93 2.61 -8.89
N LYS A 42 8.23 2.28 -9.03
CA LYS A 42 8.88 1.26 -8.22
C LYS A 42 8.80 1.57 -6.72
N GLU A 43 9.20 2.77 -6.29
CA GLU A 43 9.19 3.15 -4.88
C GLU A 43 7.80 3.06 -4.25
N TYR A 44 6.79 3.58 -4.93
CA TYR A 44 5.43 3.59 -4.40
C TYR A 44 4.73 2.23 -4.52
N THR A 45 5.13 1.40 -5.49
CA THR A 45 4.67 0.00 -5.58
C THR A 45 5.27 -0.84 -4.46
N GLU A 46 6.58 -0.73 -4.21
CA GLU A 46 7.27 -1.45 -3.12
C GLU A 46 6.74 -1.03 -1.75
N LYS A 47 6.58 0.29 -1.51
CA LYS A 47 5.97 0.78 -0.27
C LYS A 47 4.52 0.31 -0.12
N GLY A 48 3.76 0.29 -1.22
CA GLY A 48 2.40 -0.24 -1.25
C GLY A 48 2.36 -1.72 -0.87
N ALA A 49 3.23 -2.55 -1.47
CA ALA A 49 3.34 -3.98 -1.17
C ALA A 49 3.76 -4.23 0.29
N TYR A 50 4.69 -3.43 0.83
CA TYR A 50 5.05 -3.50 2.24
C TYR A 50 3.86 -3.16 3.15
N ALA A 51 3.15 -2.07 2.86
CA ALA A 51 1.97 -1.67 3.62
C ALA A 51 0.87 -2.74 3.56
N GLN A 52 0.62 -3.30 2.38
CA GLN A 52 -0.32 -4.41 2.19
C GLN A 52 0.08 -5.65 3.01
N THR A 53 1.37 -5.97 3.05
CA THR A 53 1.90 -7.11 3.83
C THR A 53 1.75 -6.87 5.34
N ASP A 54 2.08 -5.68 5.83
CA ASP A 54 1.90 -5.29 7.25
C ASP A 54 0.42 -5.35 7.64
N LEU A 55 -0.47 -4.81 6.81
CA LEU A 55 -1.91 -4.88 7.01
C LEU A 55 -2.43 -6.33 7.07
N ARG A 56 -1.96 -7.21 6.17
CA ARG A 56 -2.28 -8.64 6.21
C ARG A 56 -1.81 -9.28 7.51
N ALA A 57 -0.55 -9.04 7.91
CA ALA A 57 0.00 -9.62 9.13
C ALA A 57 -0.82 -9.22 10.38
N ARG A 58 -1.14 -7.92 10.51
CA ARG A 58 -1.98 -7.41 11.61
C ARG A 58 -3.37 -8.02 11.63
N PHE A 59 -3.93 -8.32 10.46
CA PHE A 59 -5.22 -9.02 10.38
C PHE A 59 -5.10 -10.43 10.95
N LEU A 60 -4.11 -11.21 10.49
CA LEU A 60 -3.90 -12.59 10.92
C LEU A 60 -3.57 -12.72 12.42
N GLU A 61 -2.93 -11.72 13.00
CA GLU A 61 -2.57 -11.66 14.42
C GLU A 61 -3.69 -11.12 15.32
N THR A 62 -4.83 -10.71 14.76
CA THR A 62 -5.92 -10.13 15.54
C THR A 62 -6.46 -11.14 16.57
N LYS A 63 -6.55 -10.73 17.84
CA LYS A 63 -7.11 -11.52 18.95
C LYS A 63 -8.32 -10.82 19.56
N CYS A 64 -9.29 -11.62 20.01
CA CYS A 64 -10.44 -11.20 20.78
C CYS A 64 -9.98 -10.91 22.22
N PRO A 65 -10.13 -9.67 22.72
CA PRO A 65 -9.71 -9.33 24.08
C PRO A 65 -10.45 -10.16 25.14
N GLU A 66 -9.77 -10.50 26.23
CA GLU A 66 -10.39 -11.15 27.39
C GLU A 66 -11.52 -10.25 27.92
N LYS A 67 -12.75 -10.81 28.00
CA LYS A 67 -14.00 -10.12 28.40
C LYS A 67 -14.66 -9.21 27.34
N SER A 68 -14.26 -9.28 26.09
CA SER A 68 -14.96 -8.58 25.00
C SER A 68 -16.18 -9.36 24.47
N ASN A 69 -17.08 -8.66 23.79
CA ASN A 69 -18.21 -9.28 23.10
C ASN A 69 -17.73 -9.97 21.83
N VAL A 70 -17.70 -11.30 21.83
CA VAL A 70 -17.26 -12.13 20.71
C VAL A 70 -18.04 -11.83 19.42
N ARG A 71 -19.34 -11.55 19.50
CA ARG A 71 -20.13 -11.22 18.29
C ARG A 71 -19.66 -9.92 17.67
N GLU A 72 -19.54 -8.88 18.48
CA GLU A 72 -19.08 -7.57 18.02
C GLU A 72 -17.66 -7.64 17.46
N PHE A 73 -16.79 -8.43 18.10
CA PHE A 73 -15.45 -8.71 17.58
C PHE A 73 -15.48 -9.38 16.19
N LEU A 74 -16.31 -10.42 16.00
CA LEU A 74 -16.43 -11.13 14.72
C LEU A 74 -17.05 -10.25 13.63
N ASP A 75 -18.04 -9.41 13.97
CA ASP A 75 -18.61 -8.43 13.04
C ASP A 75 -17.54 -7.41 12.59
N ASN A 76 -16.75 -6.90 13.53
CA ASN A 76 -15.63 -6.01 13.23
C ASN A 76 -14.54 -6.71 12.39
N LEU A 77 -14.25 -7.98 12.67
CA LEU A 77 -13.28 -8.77 11.90
C LEU A 77 -13.74 -8.96 10.45
N ARG A 78 -15.04 -9.17 10.21
CA ARG A 78 -15.61 -9.21 8.86
C ARG A 78 -15.46 -7.88 8.14
N VAL A 79 -15.83 -6.77 8.78
CA VAL A 79 -15.70 -5.42 8.18
C VAL A 79 -14.24 -5.14 7.82
N LYS A 80 -13.31 -5.45 8.72
CA LYS A 80 -11.88 -5.28 8.48
C LYS A 80 -11.37 -6.11 7.29
N ARG A 81 -11.90 -7.31 7.06
CA ARG A 81 -11.59 -8.12 5.86
C ARG A 81 -12.03 -7.41 4.57
N GLU A 82 -13.21 -6.81 4.56
CA GLU A 82 -13.74 -6.07 3.41
C GLU A 82 -12.94 -4.78 3.15
N GLU A 83 -12.58 -4.05 4.21
CA GLU A 83 -11.70 -2.87 4.11
C GLU A 83 -10.34 -3.23 3.50
N LEU A 84 -9.74 -4.34 3.93
CA LEU A 84 -8.47 -4.84 3.38
C LEU A 84 -8.58 -5.18 1.89
N ALA A 85 -9.68 -5.83 1.48
CA ALA A 85 -9.92 -6.13 0.07
C ALA A 85 -10.00 -4.84 -0.78
N SER A 86 -10.60 -3.77 -0.24
CA SER A 86 -10.70 -2.47 -0.95
C SER A 86 -9.34 -1.81 -1.23
N VAL A 87 -8.31 -2.12 -0.44
CA VAL A 87 -6.94 -1.62 -0.61
C VAL A 87 -5.99 -2.64 -1.26
N GLY A 88 -6.55 -3.71 -1.83
CA GLY A 88 -5.81 -4.75 -2.56
C GLY A 88 -5.18 -5.83 -1.68
N VAL A 89 -5.59 -5.95 -0.41
CA VAL A 89 -5.19 -7.04 0.49
C VAL A 89 -6.32 -8.07 0.55
N ASP A 90 -6.20 -9.13 -0.24
CA ASP A 90 -7.20 -10.21 -0.24
C ASP A 90 -6.89 -11.25 0.85
N ILE A 91 -7.77 -11.40 1.84
CA ILE A 91 -7.70 -12.47 2.83
C ILE A 91 -8.53 -13.64 2.32
N ASP A 92 -7.86 -14.72 1.96
CA ASP A 92 -8.53 -15.92 1.48
C ASP A 92 -9.35 -16.59 2.59
N GLU A 93 -10.30 -17.42 2.17
CA GLU A 93 -11.25 -18.05 3.07
C GLU A 93 -10.59 -18.99 4.09
N LYS A 94 -9.47 -19.62 3.74
CA LYS A 94 -8.75 -20.53 4.65
C LYS A 94 -8.05 -19.72 5.75
N ASP A 95 -7.35 -18.66 5.37
CA ASP A 95 -6.69 -17.77 6.32
C ASP A 95 -7.72 -17.07 7.21
N TYR A 96 -8.85 -16.62 6.66
CA TYR A 96 -9.94 -16.01 7.44
C TYR A 96 -10.49 -16.97 8.51
N ARG A 97 -10.79 -18.22 8.14
CA ARG A 97 -11.25 -19.25 9.10
C ARG A 97 -10.21 -19.52 10.18
N SER A 98 -8.94 -19.58 9.78
CA SER A 98 -7.82 -19.82 10.70
C SER A 98 -7.66 -18.67 11.68
N THR A 99 -7.79 -17.43 11.21
CA THR A 99 -7.80 -16.22 12.05
C THR A 99 -8.94 -16.26 13.05
N ILE A 100 -10.19 -16.52 12.61
CA ILE A 100 -11.34 -16.65 13.52
C ILE A 100 -11.03 -17.65 14.63
N LEU A 101 -10.64 -18.88 14.28
CA LEU A 101 -10.38 -19.95 15.25
C LEU A 101 -9.25 -19.59 16.23
N SER A 102 -8.18 -18.95 15.73
CA SER A 102 -7.05 -18.58 16.57
C SER A 102 -7.29 -17.33 17.42
N SER A 103 -8.28 -16.52 17.05
CA SER A 103 -8.54 -15.21 17.65
C SER A 103 -9.41 -15.28 18.90
N LEU A 104 -10.21 -16.34 19.05
CA LEU A 104 -11.11 -16.50 20.19
C LEU A 104 -10.36 -16.99 21.44
N PRO A 105 -10.77 -16.56 22.64
CA PRO A 105 -10.21 -17.04 23.90
C PRO A 105 -10.60 -18.49 24.23
#